data_AF-A0A965YR65-F1
#
_entry.id   AF-A0A965YR65-F1
#
_cell.length_a   1.000
_cell.length_b   1.000
_cell.length_c   1.000
_cell.angle_alpha   90.00
_cell.angle_beta   90.00
_cell.angle_gamma   90.00
#
_symmetry.space_group_name_H-M   'P 1'
#
loop_
_entity.id
_entity.type
_entity.pdbx_description
1 polymer ?
#
loop_
_entity_poly.entity_id
_entity_poly.type
_entity_poly.pdbx_seq_one_letter_code
_entity_poly.pdbx_strand_id
1 'polypeptide(L)'
;MSKVKKQILLNLPFVLVFYFLDKGAWLYRYCVGDSIIEKLMILLINFGKAFQNPLLSLNIQDICIGILGVAALKGYLYYRRKNAKKYRKGVEYGSARWGTAKDIEPFVDPVFENNVILTQTERLTMNSRPKEPKYARNKNVIVIGGSGSGKTRFYVKPNLMQMSEKVSYVVTDPKGTIVIECGKMLKDGGYKIKVLNTINFKKSMHYNP
;
A
#
# COMPACT_ATOMS: atom_id res chain seq x y z
N MET A 1 8.23 -16.49 11.30
CA MET A 1 9.57 -16.84 10.75
C MET A 1 10.56 -15.77 11.21
N SER A 2 11.65 -16.12 11.91
CA SER A 2 12.59 -15.12 12.43
C SER A 2 13.23 -14.31 11.28
N LYS A 3 13.54 -13.03 11.53
CA LYS A 3 14.11 -12.09 10.54
C LYS A 3 15.34 -12.67 9.83
N VAL A 4 16.15 -13.44 10.58
CA VAL A 4 17.33 -14.17 10.10
C VAL A 4 16.97 -15.27 9.11
N LYS A 5 16.00 -16.15 9.43
CA LYS A 5 15.56 -17.23 8.52
C LYS A 5 15.05 -16.68 7.19
N LYS A 6 14.37 -15.53 7.20
CA LYS A 6 13.89 -14.86 5.98
C LYS A 6 15.04 -14.35 5.11
N GLN A 7 16.06 -13.74 5.72
CA GLN A 7 17.24 -13.24 5.00
C GLN A 7 18.06 -14.38 4.39
N ILE A 8 18.21 -15.50 5.09
CA ILE A 8 18.92 -16.68 4.56
C ILE A 8 18.18 -17.22 3.33
N LEU A 9 16.86 -17.40 3.42
CA LEU A 9 16.06 -17.92 2.31
C LEU A 9 16.09 -17.01 1.08
N LEU A 10 16.10 -15.69 1.27
CA LEU A 10 16.21 -14.71 0.19
C LEU A 10 17.57 -14.72 -0.52
N ASN A 11 18.64 -15.09 0.18
CA ASN A 11 20.00 -15.10 -0.37
C ASN A 11 20.42 -16.45 -0.95
N LEU A 12 19.73 -17.54 -0.60
CA LEU A 12 20.03 -18.91 -1.03
C LEU A 12 20.21 -19.07 -2.56
N PRO A 13 19.36 -18.47 -3.43
CA PRO A 13 19.54 -18.60 -4.88
C PRO A 13 20.85 -17.98 -5.38
N PHE A 14 21.31 -16.89 -4.76
CA PHE A 14 22.57 -16.24 -5.14
C PHE A 14 23.79 -17.06 -4.70
N VAL A 15 23.69 -17.74 -3.56
CA VAL A 15 24.74 -18.66 -3.09
C VAL A 15 24.85 -19.86 -4.04
N LEU A 16 23.72 -20.39 -4.52
CA LEU A 16 23.73 -21.46 -5.51
C LEU A 16 24.36 -20.99 -6.83
N VAL A 17 23.97 -19.83 -7.36
CA VAL A 17 24.56 -19.27 -8.59
C VAL A 17 26.06 -19.03 -8.43
N PHE A 18 26.51 -18.50 -7.29
CA PHE A 18 27.93 -18.36 -6.98
C PHE A 18 28.66 -19.71 -7.07
N TYR A 19 28.12 -20.73 -6.40
CA TYR A 19 28.70 -22.07 -6.38
C TYR A 19 28.79 -22.69 -7.78
N PHE A 20 27.73 -22.61 -8.59
CA PHE A 20 27.75 -23.14 -9.97
C PHE A 20 28.80 -22.45 -10.86
N LEU A 21 28.95 -21.13 -10.72
CA LEU A 21 29.92 -20.36 -11.52
C LEU A 21 31.36 -20.59 -11.07
N ASP A 22 31.60 -20.68 -9.76
CA ASP A 22 32.90 -21.05 -9.20
C ASP A 22 33.36 -22.44 -9.70
N LYS A 23 32.44 -23.41 -9.70
CA LYS A 23 32.69 -24.77 -10.22
C LYS A 23 32.93 -24.82 -11.72
N GLY A 24 32.16 -24.05 -12.48
CA GLY A 24 32.38 -23.90 -13.92
C GLY A 24 33.74 -23.29 -14.22
N ALA A 25 34.13 -22.23 -13.50
CA ALA A 25 35.42 -21.58 -13.64
C ALA A 25 36.59 -22.52 -13.28
N TRP A 26 36.46 -23.26 -12.17
CA TRP A 26 37.42 -24.29 -11.78
C TRP A 26 37.60 -25.29 -12.91
N LEU A 27 36.52 -25.91 -13.42
CA LEU A 27 36.59 -26.90 -14.48
C LEU A 27 37.20 -26.33 -15.77
N TYR A 28 36.86 -25.08 -16.12
CA TYR A 28 37.41 -24.39 -17.28
C TYR A 28 38.94 -24.29 -17.24
N ARG A 29 39.53 -24.09 -16.06
CA ARG A 29 40.99 -24.05 -15.90
C ARG A 29 41.66 -25.40 -16.19
N TYR A 30 40.98 -26.51 -15.94
CA TYR A 30 41.48 -27.86 -16.22
C TYR A 30 41.15 -28.36 -17.64
N CYS A 31 40.36 -27.61 -18.42
CA CYS A 31 40.10 -27.92 -19.82
C CYS A 31 41.28 -27.51 -20.71
N VAL A 32 41.80 -28.48 -21.45
CA VAL A 32 42.84 -28.28 -22.49
C VAL A 32 42.15 -28.18 -23.85
N GLY A 33 42.58 -27.24 -24.69
CA GLY A 33 42.04 -27.00 -26.02
C GLY A 33 42.73 -25.81 -26.67
N ASP A 34 42.82 -25.81 -28.00
CA ASP A 34 43.57 -24.81 -28.75
C ASP A 34 42.75 -23.52 -28.95
N SER A 35 41.42 -23.63 -28.86
CA SER A 35 40.50 -22.48 -28.94
C SER A 35 39.62 -22.35 -27.70
N ILE A 36 39.16 -21.12 -27.43
CA ILE A 36 38.22 -20.82 -26.35
C ILE A 36 36.92 -21.62 -26.52
N ILE A 37 36.44 -21.76 -27.77
CA ILE A 37 35.21 -22.48 -28.10
C ILE A 37 35.36 -23.96 -27.78
N GLU A 38 36.50 -24.56 -28.14
CA GLU A 38 36.80 -25.96 -27.84
C GLU A 38 36.86 -26.22 -26.33
N LYS A 39 37.52 -25.34 -25.57
CA LYS A 39 37.52 -25.43 -24.10
C LYS A 39 36.12 -25.33 -23.50
N LEU A 40 35.25 -24.46 -24.03
CA LEU A 40 33.86 -24.35 -23.60
C LEU A 40 33.05 -25.61 -23.93
N MET A 41 33.26 -26.21 -25.10
CA MET A 41 32.62 -27.47 -25.48
C MET A 41 33.05 -28.61 -24.55
N ILE A 42 34.34 -28.74 -24.27
CA ILE A 42 34.89 -29.76 -23.35
C ILE A 42 34.34 -29.56 -21.93
N LEU A 43 34.23 -28.31 -21.48
CA LEU A 43 33.64 -27.96 -20.19
C LEU A 43 32.18 -28.42 -20.10
N LEU A 44 31.36 -28.16 -21.14
CA LEU A 44 29.95 -28.54 -21.14
C LEU A 44 29.77 -30.06 -21.13
N ILE A 45 30.57 -30.79 -21.92
CA ILE A 45 30.57 -32.26 -21.98
C ILE A 45 30.96 -32.86 -20.61
N ASN A 46 31.93 -32.23 -19.92
CA ASN A 46 32.47 -32.73 -18.66
C ASN A 46 31.92 -32.01 -17.43
N PHE A 47 30.83 -31.25 -17.55
CA PHE A 47 30.34 -30.38 -16.47
C PHE A 47 30.04 -31.15 -15.18
N GLY A 48 29.57 -32.39 -15.30
CA GLY A 48 29.33 -33.28 -14.17
C GLY A 48 30.58 -33.55 -13.31
N LYS A 49 31.79 -33.50 -13.90
CA LYS A 49 33.05 -33.69 -13.16
C LYS A 49 33.36 -32.55 -12.19
N ALA A 50 32.81 -31.35 -12.42
CA ALA A 50 33.00 -30.21 -11.51
C ALA A 50 32.40 -30.44 -10.11
N PHE A 51 31.44 -31.36 -9.97
CA PHE A 51 30.74 -31.65 -8.71
C PHE A 51 31.26 -32.89 -7.98
N GLN A 52 32.27 -33.58 -8.52
CA GLN A 52 32.87 -34.74 -7.83
C GLN A 52 33.53 -34.32 -6.51
N ASN A 53 34.12 -33.13 -6.46
CA ASN A 53 34.53 -32.50 -5.23
C ASN A 53 33.49 -31.42 -4.85
N PRO A 54 32.85 -31.51 -3.68
CA PRO A 54 31.85 -30.52 -3.25
C PRO A 54 32.46 -29.20 -2.73
N LEU A 55 33.78 -29.13 -2.54
CA LEU A 55 34.45 -27.95 -1.97
C LEU A 55 34.60 -26.82 -2.98
N LEU A 56 34.41 -25.57 -2.55
CA LEU A 56 34.65 -24.38 -3.39
C LEU A 56 36.11 -24.33 -3.88
N SER A 57 36.30 -23.75 -5.06
CA SER A 57 37.64 -23.40 -5.53
C SER A 57 38.18 -22.22 -4.72
N LEU A 58 39.36 -22.38 -4.12
CA LEU A 58 40.04 -21.31 -3.40
C LEU A 58 40.92 -20.45 -4.32
N ASN A 59 40.82 -20.64 -5.64
CA ASN A 59 41.53 -19.80 -6.59
C ASN A 59 40.82 -18.44 -6.73
N ILE A 60 41.60 -17.36 -6.60
CA ILE A 60 41.15 -15.98 -6.73
C ILE A 60 40.37 -15.75 -8.05
N GLN A 61 40.80 -16.36 -9.15
CA GLN A 61 40.15 -16.18 -10.45
C GLN A 61 38.74 -16.78 -10.49
N ASP A 62 38.54 -17.96 -9.92
CA ASP A 62 37.25 -18.65 -9.91
C ASP A 62 36.25 -17.94 -8.98
N ILE A 63 36.74 -17.51 -7.82
CA ILE A 63 35.96 -16.71 -6.86
C ILE A 63 35.54 -15.38 -7.51
N CYS A 64 36.43 -14.71 -8.23
CA CYS A 64 36.13 -13.47 -8.95
C CYS A 64 35.01 -13.69 -10.00
N ILE A 65 35.06 -14.79 -10.75
CA ILE A 65 34.02 -15.15 -11.74
C ILE A 65 32.67 -15.39 -11.03
N GLY A 66 32.67 -16.10 -9.91
CA GLY A 66 31.47 -16.32 -9.08
C GLY A 66 30.87 -15.01 -8.57
N ILE A 67 31.69 -14.10 -8.02
CA ILE A 67 31.23 -12.79 -7.52
C ILE A 67 30.66 -11.94 -8.65
N LEU A 68 31.36 -11.87 -9.80
CA LEU A 68 30.93 -11.11 -10.97
C LEU A 68 29.58 -11.60 -11.50
N GLY A 69 29.37 -12.91 -11.59
CA GLY A 69 28.10 -13.46 -12.05
C GLY A 69 26.93 -13.19 -11.09
N VAL A 70 27.15 -13.26 -9.78
CA VAL A 70 26.14 -12.85 -8.79
C VAL A 70 25.84 -11.36 -8.88
N ALA A 71 26.86 -10.52 -9.06
CA ALA A 71 26.69 -9.08 -9.21
C ALA A 71 25.89 -8.75 -10.48
N ALA A 72 26.19 -9.41 -11.60
CA ALA A 72 25.45 -9.27 -12.85
C ALA A 72 23.98 -9.70 -12.71
N LEU A 73 23.71 -10.84 -12.07
CA LEU A 73 22.35 -11.32 -11.81
C LEU A 73 21.58 -10.36 -10.89
N LYS A 74 22.22 -9.86 -9.81
CA LYS A 74 21.62 -8.86 -8.93
C LYS A 74 21.34 -7.55 -9.67
N GLY A 75 22.27 -7.11 -10.54
CA GLY A 75 22.09 -5.93 -11.40
C GLY A 75 20.91 -6.11 -12.36
N TYR A 76 20.80 -7.26 -13.02
CA TYR A 76 19.69 -7.60 -13.90
C TYR A 76 18.35 -7.65 -13.16
N LEU A 77 18.28 -8.31 -12.00
CA LEU A 77 17.07 -8.37 -11.18
C LEU A 77 16.69 -7.00 -10.61
N TYR A 78 17.68 -6.19 -10.21
CA TYR A 78 17.45 -4.81 -9.78
C TYR A 78 16.88 -3.97 -10.93
N TYR A 79 17.48 -4.05 -12.11
CA TYR A 79 16.97 -3.41 -13.32
C TYR A 79 15.56 -3.88 -13.65
N ARG A 80 15.28 -5.18 -13.58
CA ARG A 80 13.93 -5.74 -13.80
C ARG A 80 12.92 -5.35 -12.74
N ARG A 81 13.32 -5.21 -11.46
CA ARG A 81 12.41 -4.74 -10.39
C ARG A 81 12.11 -3.25 -10.50
N LYS A 82 13.13 -2.44 -10.81
CA LYS A 82 12.96 -0.99 -11.02
C LYS A 82 12.15 -0.70 -12.29
N ASN A 83 12.32 -1.54 -13.31
CA ASN A 83 11.51 -1.55 -14.53
C ASN A 83 10.33 -2.52 -14.48
N ALA A 84 9.98 -3.10 -13.32
CA ALA A 84 8.73 -3.83 -13.11
C ALA A 84 7.62 -2.78 -12.98
N LYS A 85 7.41 -2.09 -14.10
CA LYS A 85 6.38 -1.11 -14.27
C LYS A 85 5.04 -1.85 -14.20
N LYS A 86 4.19 -1.47 -13.25
CA LYS A 86 2.77 -1.86 -13.22
C LYS A 86 2.06 -1.15 -14.37
N TYR A 87 2.30 -1.60 -15.59
CA TYR A 87 1.71 -1.00 -16.77
C TYR A 87 0.27 -1.49 -16.95
N ARG A 88 -0.67 -0.56 -17.04
CA ARG A 88 -1.87 -0.74 -17.85
C ARG A 88 -1.58 -0.06 -19.19
N LYS A 89 -1.22 -0.83 -20.21
CA LYS A 89 -0.91 -0.28 -21.54
C LYS A 89 -2.20 0.27 -22.15
N GLY A 90 -2.17 1.49 -22.71
CA GLY A 90 -3.33 2.14 -23.35
C GLY A 90 -4.23 2.95 -22.41
N VAL A 91 -3.71 3.42 -21.28
CA VAL A 91 -4.52 4.11 -20.28
C VAL A 91 -4.49 5.63 -20.44
N GLU A 92 -5.67 6.20 -20.67
CA GLU A 92 -5.93 7.63 -20.84
C GLU A 92 -5.81 8.44 -19.54
N TYR A 93 -5.76 9.76 -19.70
CA TYR A 93 -5.82 10.70 -18.60
C TYR A 93 -7.08 10.49 -17.75
N GLY A 94 -6.95 10.40 -16.43
CA GLY A 94 -8.08 10.20 -15.51
C GLY A 94 -8.30 8.76 -15.02
N SER A 95 -7.40 7.83 -15.35
CA SER A 95 -7.50 6.45 -14.85
C SER A 95 -7.35 6.31 -13.34
N ALA A 96 -8.26 5.54 -12.73
CA ALA A 96 -8.30 5.34 -11.29
C ALA A 96 -7.23 4.34 -10.82
N ARG A 97 -6.56 4.67 -9.72
CA ARG A 97 -5.70 3.75 -8.96
C ARG A 97 -6.06 3.80 -7.49
N TRP A 98 -5.68 2.76 -6.75
CA TRP A 98 -5.71 2.81 -5.29
C TRP A 98 -4.80 3.95 -4.81
N GLY A 99 -5.39 4.83 -4.01
CA GLY A 99 -4.69 5.92 -3.34
C GLY A 99 -3.86 5.41 -2.17
N THR A 100 -2.87 6.20 -1.78
CA THR A 100 -2.08 6.06 -0.57
C THR A 100 -2.32 7.26 0.33
N ALA A 101 -1.92 7.20 1.59
CA ALA A 101 -2.07 8.31 2.54
C ALA A 101 -1.46 9.64 2.01
N LYS A 102 -0.34 9.57 1.27
CA LYS A 102 0.29 10.74 0.64
C LYS A 102 -0.57 11.40 -0.43
N ASP A 103 -1.45 10.64 -1.07
CA ASP A 103 -2.33 11.17 -2.11
C ASP A 103 -3.44 12.03 -1.50
N ILE A 104 -3.88 11.74 -0.26
CA ILE A 104 -4.93 12.52 0.39
C ILE A 104 -4.40 13.68 1.25
N GLU A 105 -3.16 13.59 1.72
CA GLU A 105 -2.51 14.55 2.61
C GLU A 105 -2.70 16.03 2.23
N PRO A 106 -2.60 16.45 0.94
CA PRO A 106 -2.81 17.86 0.57
C PRO A 106 -4.25 18.36 0.75
N PHE A 107 -5.20 17.43 0.89
CA PHE A 107 -6.63 17.71 1.06
C PHE A 107 -7.07 17.65 2.53
N VAL A 108 -6.15 17.41 3.46
CA VAL A 108 -6.42 17.32 4.91
C VAL A 108 -6.13 18.67 5.57
N ASP A 109 -7.06 19.12 6.41
CA ASP A 109 -6.83 20.27 7.29
C ASP A 109 -5.96 19.85 8.49
N PRO A 110 -4.99 20.67 8.92
CA PRO A 110 -4.16 20.35 10.08
C PRO A 110 -4.97 20.19 11.38
N VAL A 111 -6.10 20.88 11.51
CA VAL A 111 -7.00 20.74 12.66
C VAL A 111 -7.96 19.57 12.37
N PHE A 112 -7.92 18.53 13.20
CA PHE A 112 -8.65 17.28 12.95
C PHE A 112 -10.15 17.53 12.77
N GLU A 113 -10.73 18.32 13.64
CA GLU A 113 -12.17 18.64 13.72
C GLU A 113 -12.66 19.42 12.49
N ASN A 114 -11.76 20.02 11.71
CA ASN A 114 -12.09 20.70 10.45
C ASN A 114 -12.14 19.74 9.25
N ASN A 115 -12.12 18.43 9.48
CA ASN A 115 -12.16 17.42 8.44
C ASN A 115 -13.41 16.53 8.53
N VAL A 116 -13.86 16.07 7.36
CA VAL A 116 -14.73 14.90 7.25
C VAL A 116 -13.89 13.64 7.40
N ILE A 117 -14.27 12.76 8.32
CA ILE A 117 -13.62 11.46 8.52
C ILE A 117 -14.16 10.49 7.46
N LEU A 118 -13.25 9.96 6.63
CA LEU A 118 -13.58 8.96 5.60
C LEU A 118 -13.16 7.56 6.04
N THR A 119 -11.95 7.44 6.57
CA THR A 119 -11.38 6.20 7.11
C THR A 119 -10.56 6.50 8.37
N GLN A 120 -9.82 5.51 8.89
CA GLN A 120 -8.88 5.71 9.99
C GLN A 120 -7.75 6.69 9.64
N THR A 121 -7.29 6.69 8.38
CA THR A 121 -6.13 7.46 7.91
C THR A 121 -6.50 8.58 6.95
N GLU A 122 -7.56 8.41 6.16
CA GLU A 122 -7.99 9.35 5.13
C GLU A 122 -9.08 10.29 5.66
N ARG A 123 -8.88 11.58 5.41
CA ARG A 123 -9.76 12.67 5.84
C ARG A 123 -9.87 13.71 4.72
N LEU A 124 -10.92 14.51 4.73
CA LEU A 124 -11.13 15.55 3.74
C LEU A 124 -11.48 16.87 4.41
N THR A 125 -10.73 17.93 4.11
CA THR A 125 -10.97 19.26 4.67
C THR A 125 -12.38 19.76 4.37
N MET A 126 -13.00 20.36 5.39
CA MET A 126 -14.26 21.08 5.24
C MET A 126 -14.05 22.50 4.69
N ASN A 127 -12.82 22.95 4.49
CA ASN A 127 -12.54 24.26 3.88
C ASN A 127 -12.85 24.23 2.37
N SER A 128 -13.67 25.17 1.89
CA SER A 128 -14.00 25.29 0.46
C SER A 128 -12.94 26.05 -0.33
N ARG A 129 -12.07 26.79 0.36
CA ARG A 129 -11.07 27.69 -0.23
C ARG A 129 -9.69 27.36 0.34
N PRO A 130 -9.07 26.23 -0.06
CA PRO A 130 -7.69 25.94 0.29
C PRO A 130 -6.75 27.00 -0.31
N LYS A 131 -5.57 27.16 0.28
CA LYS A 131 -4.55 28.13 -0.19
C LYS A 131 -4.20 27.90 -1.66
N GLU A 132 -4.13 26.64 -2.07
CA GLU A 132 -3.94 26.25 -3.47
C GLU A 132 -5.27 25.75 -4.06
N PRO A 133 -5.87 26.48 -5.02
CA PRO A 133 -7.18 26.13 -5.58
C PRO A 133 -7.26 24.72 -6.19
N LYS A 134 -6.14 24.17 -6.67
CA LYS A 134 -6.06 22.81 -7.23
C LYS A 134 -6.45 21.72 -6.22
N TYR A 135 -6.35 22.03 -4.92
CA TYR A 135 -6.74 21.13 -3.83
C TYR A 135 -8.19 21.30 -3.39
N ALA A 136 -8.96 22.19 -4.02
CA ALA A 136 -10.40 22.23 -3.79
C ALA A 136 -11.04 20.92 -4.27
N ARG A 137 -11.88 20.31 -3.43
CA ARG A 137 -12.58 19.06 -3.72
C ARG A 137 -14.05 19.17 -3.33
N ASN A 138 -14.88 18.42 -4.06
CA ASN A 138 -16.27 18.20 -3.69
C ASN A 138 -16.31 17.42 -2.37
N LYS A 139 -17.16 17.85 -1.44
CA LYS A 139 -17.27 17.30 -0.09
C LYS A 139 -18.48 16.39 0.09
N ASN A 140 -19.28 16.22 -0.96
CA ASN A 140 -20.37 15.28 -0.96
C ASN A 140 -19.79 13.86 -0.99
N VAL A 141 -20.15 13.07 0.02
CA VAL A 141 -19.69 11.68 0.17
C VAL A 141 -20.88 10.75 0.05
N ILE A 142 -20.75 9.73 -0.81
CA ILE A 142 -21.68 8.62 -0.89
C ILE A 142 -21.06 7.41 -0.20
N VAL A 143 -21.79 6.84 0.77
CA VAL A 143 -21.35 5.65 1.51
C VAL A 143 -22.23 4.46 1.12
N ILE A 144 -21.65 3.53 0.38
CA ILE A 144 -22.34 2.33 -0.12
C ILE A 144 -21.95 1.13 0.74
N GLY A 145 -22.95 0.35 1.17
CA GLY A 145 -22.72 -0.89 1.92
C GLY A 145 -24.04 -1.61 2.19
N GLY A 146 -23.98 -2.94 2.35
CA GLY A 146 -25.15 -3.77 2.64
C GLY A 146 -25.82 -3.45 3.99
N SER A 147 -26.93 -4.13 4.27
CA SER A 147 -27.53 -4.09 5.62
C SER A 147 -26.54 -4.65 6.64
N GLY A 148 -26.50 -4.08 7.85
CA GLY A 148 -25.57 -4.50 8.90
C GLY A 148 -24.10 -4.11 8.72
N SER A 149 -23.71 -3.50 7.60
CA SER A 149 -22.30 -3.12 7.33
C SER A 149 -21.75 -1.99 8.23
N GLY A 150 -22.55 -1.47 9.15
CA GLY A 150 -22.12 -0.46 10.11
C GLY A 150 -22.01 0.96 9.58
N LYS A 151 -22.64 1.33 8.44
CA LYS A 151 -22.61 2.70 7.87
C LYS A 151 -22.85 3.79 8.92
N THR A 152 -23.90 3.63 9.74
CA THR A 152 -24.22 4.58 10.82
C THR A 152 -23.13 4.61 11.89
N ARG A 153 -22.61 3.45 12.30
CA ARG A 153 -21.62 3.34 13.38
C ARG A 153 -20.23 3.82 12.98
N PHE A 154 -19.80 3.54 11.76
CA PHE A 154 -18.43 3.79 11.32
C PHE A 154 -18.25 5.08 10.52
N TYR A 155 -19.32 5.63 9.93
CA TYR A 155 -19.24 6.88 9.18
C TYR A 155 -20.06 8.01 9.83
N VAL A 156 -21.36 7.80 10.04
CA VAL A 156 -22.25 8.88 10.51
C VAL A 156 -21.90 9.30 11.94
N LYS A 157 -21.85 8.36 12.89
CA LYS A 157 -21.60 8.67 14.31
C LYS A 157 -20.24 9.36 14.52
N PRO A 158 -19.10 8.87 13.99
CA PRO A 158 -17.83 9.55 14.19
C PRO A 158 -17.83 10.99 13.69
N ASN A 159 -18.46 11.26 12.54
CA ASN A 159 -18.57 12.63 12.03
C ASN A 159 -19.46 13.54 12.88
N LEU A 160 -20.53 13.01 13.52
CA LEU A 160 -21.34 13.76 14.50
C LEU A 160 -20.57 14.01 15.82
N MET A 161 -19.79 13.02 16.25
CA MET A 161 -19.01 13.07 17.50
C MET A 161 -17.84 14.05 17.43
N GLN A 162 -17.40 14.47 16.23
CA GLN A 162 -16.41 15.53 16.10
C GLN A 162 -16.90 16.89 16.63
N MET A 163 -18.21 17.14 16.62
CA MET A 163 -18.81 18.36 17.19
C MET A 163 -18.12 19.66 16.74
N SER A 164 -17.78 19.74 15.45
CA SER A 164 -17.01 20.84 14.88
C SER A 164 -17.77 22.17 15.08
N GLU A 165 -17.13 23.15 15.73
CA GLU A 165 -17.76 24.40 16.20
C GLU A 165 -18.57 25.17 15.14
N LYS A 166 -18.16 25.08 13.87
CA LYS A 166 -18.75 25.83 12.75
C LYS A 166 -19.69 24.99 11.88
N VAL A 167 -20.11 23.81 12.36
CA VAL A 167 -20.93 22.87 11.59
C VAL A 167 -22.29 22.69 12.26
N SER A 168 -23.35 22.89 11.49
CA SER A 168 -24.71 22.47 11.88
C SER A 168 -25.02 21.11 11.24
N TYR A 169 -25.49 20.17 12.03
CA TYR A 169 -25.87 18.84 11.54
C TYR A 169 -27.36 18.76 11.25
N VAL A 170 -27.70 18.26 10.06
CA VAL A 170 -29.06 17.86 9.70
C VAL A 170 -29.00 16.37 9.39
N VAL A 171 -29.74 15.57 10.15
CA VAL A 171 -29.67 14.11 10.07
C VAL A 171 -31.07 13.56 9.87
N THR A 172 -31.22 12.76 8.81
CA THR A 172 -32.39 11.90 8.66
C THR A 172 -32.15 10.63 9.47
N ASP A 173 -32.97 10.39 10.50
CA ASP A 173 -32.84 9.25 11.39
C ASP A 173 -34.10 8.37 11.37
N PRO A 174 -34.27 7.52 10.34
CA PRO A 174 -35.47 6.70 10.18
C PRO A 174 -35.73 5.75 11.36
N LYS A 175 -34.68 5.37 12.10
CA LYS A 175 -34.79 4.47 13.26
C LYS A 175 -34.90 5.22 14.59
N GLY A 176 -34.68 6.53 14.60
CA GLY A 176 -34.68 7.35 15.82
C GLY A 176 -33.55 7.01 16.81
N THR A 177 -32.52 6.27 16.38
CA THR A 177 -31.45 5.82 17.28
C THR A 177 -30.36 6.87 17.47
N ILE A 178 -30.08 7.70 16.46
CA ILE A 178 -28.98 8.66 16.49
C ILE A 178 -29.22 9.71 17.56
N VAL A 179 -30.44 10.23 17.67
CA VAL A 179 -30.77 11.22 18.72
C VAL A 179 -30.66 10.64 20.12
N ILE A 180 -30.98 9.35 20.30
CA ILE A 180 -30.87 8.66 21.60
C ILE A 180 -29.39 8.44 21.95
N GLU A 181 -28.59 7.99 21.00
CA GLU A 181 -27.20 7.58 21.23
C GLU A 181 -26.22 8.76 21.27
N CYS A 182 -26.44 9.79 20.45
CA CYS A 182 -25.52 10.93 20.32
C CYS A 182 -26.11 12.25 20.85
N GLY A 183 -27.43 12.33 21.09
CA GLY A 183 -28.10 13.59 21.43
C GLY A 183 -27.64 14.20 22.75
N LYS A 184 -27.41 13.39 23.79
CA LYS A 184 -26.91 13.91 25.07
C LYS A 184 -25.51 14.55 24.91
N MET A 185 -24.60 13.84 24.24
CA MET A 185 -23.26 14.34 23.93
C MET A 185 -23.30 15.63 23.10
N LEU A 186 -24.14 15.68 22.05
CA LEU A 186 -24.31 16.90 21.24
C LEU A 186 -24.83 18.07 22.07
N LYS A 187 -25.84 17.84 22.92
CA LYS A 187 -26.39 18.87 23.82
C LYS A 187 -25.31 19.40 24.77
N ASP A 188 -24.50 18.51 25.32
CA ASP A 188 -23.43 18.86 26.26
C ASP A 188 -22.26 19.58 25.54
N GLY A 189 -22.05 19.30 24.25
CA GLY A 189 -21.18 20.05 23.35
C GLY A 189 -21.76 21.41 22.89
N GLY A 190 -22.88 21.87 23.46
CA GLY A 190 -23.47 23.17 23.18
C GLY A 190 -24.43 23.21 21.98
N TYR A 191 -24.73 22.07 21.34
CA TYR A 191 -25.67 22.04 20.23
C TYR A 191 -27.12 22.22 20.70
N LYS A 192 -27.85 23.11 20.02
CA LYS A 192 -29.31 23.19 20.15
C LYS A 192 -29.98 22.12 19.29
N ILE A 193 -30.42 21.05 19.93
CA ILE A 193 -31.08 19.93 19.24
C ILE A 193 -32.53 20.28 18.96
N LYS A 194 -32.94 20.08 17.71
CA LYS A 194 -34.31 20.19 17.22
C LYS A 194 -34.68 18.89 16.51
N VAL A 195 -35.86 18.35 16.78
CA VAL A 195 -36.29 17.05 16.25
C VAL A 195 -37.62 17.23 15.54
N LEU A 196 -37.69 16.97 14.24
CA LEU A 196 -38.95 16.86 13.49
C LEU A 196 -39.35 15.39 13.42
N ASN A 197 -40.40 15.01 14.16
CA ASN A 197 -40.92 13.65 14.19
C ASN A 197 -42.33 13.62 13.59
N THR A 198 -42.44 13.02 12.40
CA THR A 198 -43.70 12.93 11.65
C THR A 198 -44.60 11.77 12.08
N ILE A 199 -44.12 10.88 12.96
CA ILE A 199 -44.89 9.76 13.50
C ILE A 199 -45.49 10.13 14.86
N ASN A 200 -44.70 10.71 15.76
CA ASN A 200 -45.13 11.13 17.08
C ASN A 200 -44.90 12.62 17.29
N PHE A 201 -45.92 13.41 16.97
CA PHE A 201 -45.89 14.87 17.09
C PHE A 201 -45.64 15.36 18.53
N LYS A 202 -46.02 14.60 19.57
CA LYS A 202 -45.71 14.96 20.97
C LYS A 202 -44.21 14.99 21.26
N LYS A 203 -43.41 14.27 20.47
CA LYS A 203 -41.93 14.23 20.55
C LYS A 203 -41.27 15.07 19.45
N SER A 204 -42.04 15.82 18.68
CA SER A 204 -41.57 16.68 17.61
C SER A 204 -41.49 18.12 18.07
N MET A 205 -40.60 18.89 17.46
CA MET A 205 -40.81 20.32 17.30
C MET A 205 -42.05 20.51 16.42
N HIS A 206 -42.97 21.37 16.84
CA HIS A 206 -44.05 21.79 15.96
C HIS A 206 -43.45 22.67 14.86
N TYR A 207 -43.81 22.40 13.62
CA TYR A 207 -43.35 23.12 12.44
C TYR A 207 -44.55 23.32 11.52
N ASN A 208 -44.75 24.55 11.05
CA ASN A 208 -45.70 24.90 10.00
C ASN A 208 -44.89 25.67 8.94
N PRO A 209 -44.74 25.14 7.71
CA PRO A 209 -43.96 25.76 6.66
C PRO A 209 -44.49 27.13 6.21
#